data_AF-A0A9L0JHZ9-F1
#
_entry.id   AF-A0A9L0JHZ9-F1
#
_cell.length_a   1.000
_cell.length_b   1.000
_cell.length_c   1.000
_cell.angle_alpha   90.00
_cell.angle_beta   90.00
_cell.angle_gamma   90.00
#
_symmetry.space_group_name_H-M   'P 1'
#
loop_
_entity.id
_entity.type
_entity.pdbx_description
1 polymer ?
#
loop_
_entity_poly.entity_id
_entity_poly.type
_entity_poly.pdbx_seq_one_letter_code
_entity_poly.pdbx_strand_id
1 'polypeptide(L)'
;MADEEAEQERLSGGGGGCVAELQRLGERLQELERQLRESRGPAVDAATEYCQQLCQTLLEYAEKWKTSEDPLPLLEVYTVAIQSYVKARPYLTSECENVALVLERLALSCVELLLCLPVELSDKQWEQFQALVQVAHEKLMENGSCELHFLATLAQETGVWKNPVLCTILSQEPLDKDKDEKMEAQKN
;
A
#
# COMPACT_ATOMS: atom_id res chain seq x y z
N MET A 1 -5.87 49.29 -7.06
CA MET A 1 -5.15 48.39 -7.97
C MET A 1 -3.83 47.95 -7.33
N ALA A 2 -3.89 47.27 -6.18
CA ALA A 2 -2.70 46.73 -5.51
C ALA A 2 -3.02 45.53 -4.58
N ASP A 3 -4.23 44.96 -4.69
CA ASP A 3 -4.69 43.86 -3.81
C ASP A 3 -5.16 42.63 -4.61
N GLU A 4 -5.10 42.66 -5.95
CA GLU A 4 -5.50 41.52 -6.80
C GLU A 4 -4.35 40.58 -7.16
N GLU A 5 -3.10 40.91 -6.80
CA GLU A 5 -1.92 40.06 -7.09
C GLU A 5 -1.62 39.02 -6.00
N ALA A 6 -2.28 39.08 -4.84
CA ALA A 6 -2.04 38.14 -3.73
C ALA A 6 -2.97 36.90 -3.75
N GLU A 7 -4.01 36.89 -4.57
CA GLU A 7 -4.96 35.76 -4.64
C GLU A 7 -4.65 34.77 -5.79
N GLN A 8 -3.69 35.09 -6.66
CA GLN A 8 -3.39 34.27 -7.84
C GLN A 8 -2.41 33.11 -7.57
N GLU A 9 -1.81 33.05 -6.39
CA GLU A 9 -0.93 31.96 -5.94
C GLU A 9 -1.68 30.82 -5.24
N ARG A 10 -2.98 30.98 -4.92
CA ARG A 10 -3.76 29.98 -4.18
C ARG A 10 -4.41 28.90 -5.08
N LEU A 11 -4.41 29.09 -6.39
CA LEU A 11 -5.26 28.30 -7.30
C LEU A 11 -4.49 27.51 -8.38
N SER A 12 -3.16 27.44 -8.32
CA SER A 12 -2.33 26.75 -9.33
C SER A 12 -1.43 25.62 -8.77
N GLY A 13 -1.31 25.49 -7.45
CA GLY A 13 -0.23 24.69 -6.82
C GLY A 13 -0.51 23.21 -6.51
N GLY A 14 -1.75 22.71 -6.64
CA GLY A 14 -2.15 21.41 -6.06
C GLY A 14 -1.43 20.20 -6.65
N GLY A 15 -1.27 20.13 -7.98
CA GLY A 15 -0.66 18.98 -8.65
C GLY A 15 0.88 18.96 -8.57
N GLY A 16 1.52 20.13 -8.62
CA GLY A 16 2.98 20.25 -8.62
C GLY A 16 3.62 19.91 -7.27
N GLY A 17 2.95 20.27 -6.16
CA GLY A 17 3.41 19.95 -4.81
C GLY A 17 3.42 18.44 -4.54
N CYS A 18 2.35 17.73 -4.92
CA CYS A 18 2.23 16.30 -4.71
C CYS A 18 3.34 15.50 -5.44
N VAL A 19 3.58 15.82 -6.71
CA VAL A 19 4.61 15.13 -7.51
C VAL A 19 6.00 15.36 -6.93
N ALA A 20 6.32 16.59 -6.49
CA ALA A 20 7.60 16.89 -5.87
C ALA A 20 7.79 16.16 -4.52
N GLU A 21 6.73 16.04 -3.73
CA GLU A 21 6.75 15.27 -2.47
C GLU A 21 6.99 13.78 -2.71
N LEU A 22 6.30 13.17 -3.68
CA LEU A 22 6.49 11.77 -4.04
C LEU A 22 7.90 11.49 -4.59
N GLN A 23 8.47 12.42 -5.35
CA GLN A 23 9.86 12.34 -5.79
C GLN A 23 10.83 12.35 -4.61
N ARG A 24 10.66 13.29 -3.67
CA ARG A 24 11.47 13.36 -2.44
C ARG A 24 11.34 12.08 -1.59
N LEU A 25 10.14 11.50 -1.52
CA LEU A 25 9.93 10.22 -0.86
C LEU A 25 10.78 9.12 -1.53
N GLY A 26 10.69 8.99 -2.85
CA GLY A 26 11.47 8.02 -3.61
C GLY A 26 12.97 8.14 -3.39
N GLU A 27 13.50 9.37 -3.39
CA GLU A 27 14.92 9.65 -3.11
C GLU A 27 15.32 9.23 -1.69
N ARG A 28 14.49 9.55 -0.68
CA ARG A 28 14.73 9.14 0.71
C ARG A 28 14.74 7.63 0.85
N LEU A 29 13.78 6.92 0.26
CA LEU A 29 13.70 5.47 0.37
C LEU A 29 14.85 4.77 -0.38
N GLN A 30 15.28 5.32 -1.50
CA GLN A 30 16.48 4.84 -2.22
C GLN A 30 17.74 5.03 -1.38
N GLU A 31 17.84 6.13 -0.63
CA GLU A 31 18.95 6.37 0.29
C GLU A 31 18.96 5.35 1.45
N LEU A 32 17.79 4.99 1.99
CA LEU A 32 17.68 3.92 3.00
C LEU A 32 18.18 2.57 2.45
N GLU A 33 17.78 2.20 1.24
CA GLU A 33 18.26 0.98 0.57
C GLU A 33 19.78 1.00 0.41
N ARG A 34 20.34 2.13 -0.01
CA ARG A 34 21.79 2.30 -0.19
C ARG A 34 22.53 2.11 1.12
N GLN A 35 22.07 2.73 2.21
CA GLN A 35 22.66 2.60 3.54
C GLN A 35 22.59 1.15 4.05
N LEU A 36 21.45 0.48 3.86
CA LEU A 36 21.30 -0.94 4.20
C LEU A 36 22.33 -1.81 3.47
N ARG A 37 22.49 -1.60 2.16
CA ARG A 37 23.43 -2.36 1.31
C ARG A 37 24.90 -2.11 1.69
N GLU A 38 25.24 -0.88 2.07
CA GLU A 38 26.60 -0.49 2.44
C GLU A 38 26.95 -0.76 3.91
N SER A 39 25.96 -1.19 4.71
CA SER A 39 26.15 -1.46 6.12
C SER A 39 27.20 -2.55 6.33
N ARG A 40 28.11 -2.27 7.27
CA ARG A 40 29.16 -3.20 7.70
C ARG A 40 28.89 -3.79 9.09
N GLY A 41 27.78 -3.40 9.70
CA GLY A 41 27.37 -3.85 11.02
C GLY A 41 26.65 -5.21 10.99
N PRO A 42 26.15 -5.67 12.14
CA PRO A 42 25.30 -6.86 12.21
C PRO A 42 24.06 -6.71 11.33
N ALA A 43 23.70 -7.76 10.58
CA ALA A 43 22.58 -7.71 9.65
C ALA A 43 21.23 -7.40 10.33
N VAL A 44 21.03 -7.90 11.56
CA VAL A 44 19.82 -7.65 12.36
C VAL A 44 19.71 -6.17 12.76
N ASP A 45 20.82 -5.53 13.12
CA ASP A 45 20.83 -4.11 13.49
C ASP A 45 20.55 -3.24 12.26
N ALA A 46 21.19 -3.54 11.13
CA ALA A 46 20.97 -2.83 9.87
C ALA A 46 19.51 -2.97 9.38
N ALA A 47 18.94 -4.18 9.47
CA ALA A 47 17.54 -4.43 9.13
C ALA A 47 16.59 -3.70 10.08
N THR A 48 16.89 -3.67 11.38
CA THR A 48 16.11 -2.94 12.38
C THR A 48 16.11 -1.45 12.10
N GLU A 49 17.29 -0.87 11.83
CA GLU A 49 17.43 0.55 11.50
C GLU A 49 16.68 0.89 10.20
N TYR A 50 16.84 0.08 9.15
CA TYR A 50 16.10 0.26 7.90
C TYR A 50 14.58 0.27 8.13
N CYS A 51 14.06 -0.72 8.87
CA CYS A 51 12.63 -0.81 9.15
C CYS A 51 12.12 0.39 9.96
N GLN A 52 12.87 0.87 10.94
CA GLN A 52 12.52 2.05 11.73
C GLN A 52 12.50 3.32 10.87
N GLN A 53 13.53 3.54 10.06
CA GLN A 53 13.63 4.72 9.21
C GLN A 53 12.60 4.70 8.07
N LEU A 54 12.28 3.52 7.53
CA LEU A 54 11.20 3.33 6.57
C LEU A 54 9.87 3.74 7.21
N CYS A 55 9.50 3.17 8.35
CA CYS A 55 8.27 3.52 9.06
C CYS A 55 8.18 5.02 9.38
N GLN A 56 9.26 5.60 9.92
CA GLN A 56 9.31 7.02 10.24
C GLN A 56 9.10 7.89 8.99
N THR A 57 9.77 7.55 7.89
CA THR A 57 9.60 8.26 6.63
C THR A 57 8.16 8.13 6.13
N LEU A 58 7.57 6.93 6.15
CA LEU A 58 6.19 6.75 5.68
C LEU A 58 5.18 7.51 6.53
N LEU A 59 5.35 7.56 7.86
CA LEU A 59 4.50 8.36 8.74
C LEU A 59 4.57 9.85 8.38
N GLU A 60 5.78 10.40 8.20
CA GLU A 60 5.97 11.80 7.82
C GLU A 60 5.28 12.18 6.50
N TYR A 61 5.29 11.28 5.50
CA TYR A 61 4.63 11.54 4.22
C TYR A 61 3.13 11.24 4.26
N ALA A 62 2.70 10.22 5.00
CA ALA A 62 1.29 9.90 5.16
C ALA A 62 0.53 11.02 5.89
N GLU A 63 1.15 11.63 6.90
CA GLU A 63 0.55 12.75 7.65
C GLU A 63 0.22 13.96 6.77
N LYS A 64 1.02 14.22 5.73
CA LYS A 64 0.77 15.32 4.77
C LYS A 64 -0.53 15.15 3.99
N TRP A 65 -0.96 13.89 3.80
CA TRP A 65 -2.15 13.55 3.02
C TRP A 65 -3.31 13.05 3.88
N LYS A 66 -3.10 12.86 5.18
CA LYS A 66 -4.13 12.36 6.11
C LYS A 66 -5.33 13.31 6.25
N THR A 67 -5.14 14.60 6.02
CA THR A 67 -6.20 15.62 6.01
C THR A 67 -6.62 16.04 4.60
N SER A 68 -6.08 15.39 3.57
CA SER A 68 -6.46 15.65 2.17
C SER A 68 -7.83 15.05 1.88
N GLU A 69 -8.65 15.75 1.10
CA GLU A 69 -9.90 15.18 0.55
C GLU A 69 -9.61 14.15 -0.55
N ASP A 70 -8.41 14.19 -1.14
CA ASP A 70 -7.94 13.22 -2.13
C ASP A 70 -7.02 12.17 -1.46
N PRO A 71 -7.45 10.90 -1.38
CA PRO A 71 -6.65 9.80 -0.84
C PRO A 71 -5.63 9.21 -1.83
N LEU A 72 -5.67 9.57 -3.12
CA LEU A 72 -4.77 9.02 -4.14
C LEU A 72 -3.28 9.29 -3.86
N PRO A 73 -2.86 10.48 -3.41
CA PRO A 73 -1.47 10.71 -3.01
C PRO A 73 -0.96 9.73 -1.95
N LEU A 74 -1.82 9.34 -1.00
CA LEU A 74 -1.47 8.40 0.05
C LEU A 74 -1.32 6.98 -0.48
N LEU A 75 -2.17 6.58 -1.43
CA LEU A 75 -2.02 5.30 -2.14
C LEU A 75 -0.67 5.23 -2.87
N GLU A 76 -0.27 6.36 -3.46
CA GLU A 76 1.00 6.46 -4.18
C GLU A 76 2.21 6.41 -3.23
N VAL A 77 2.10 7.00 -2.04
CA VAL A 77 3.10 6.85 -0.97
C VAL A 77 3.31 5.37 -0.64
N TYR A 78 2.24 4.62 -0.40
CA TYR A 78 2.35 3.20 -0.07
C TYR A 78 2.86 2.35 -1.25
N THR A 79 2.44 2.70 -2.46
CA THR A 79 2.88 2.05 -3.68
C THR A 79 4.39 2.20 -3.90
N VAL A 80 4.93 3.41 -3.72
CA VAL A 80 6.37 3.69 -3.75
C VAL A 80 7.10 2.96 -2.62
N ALA A 81 6.49 2.88 -1.44
CA ALA A 81 7.05 2.16 -0.30
C ALA A 81 7.19 0.66 -0.57
N ILE A 82 6.16 0.01 -1.12
CA ILE A 82 6.19 -1.41 -1.51
C ILE A 82 7.30 -1.64 -2.53
N GLN A 83 7.37 -0.81 -3.58
CA GLN A 83 8.42 -0.94 -4.60
C GLN A 83 9.83 -0.77 -4.02
N SER A 84 10.01 0.16 -3.09
CA SER A 84 11.30 0.34 -2.42
C SER A 84 11.65 -0.84 -1.52
N TYR A 85 10.67 -1.38 -0.79
CA TYR A 85 10.89 -2.53 0.08
C TYR A 85 11.28 -3.77 -0.75
N VAL A 86 10.65 -3.99 -1.91
CA VAL A 86 11.02 -5.06 -2.85
C VAL A 86 12.50 -4.98 -3.25
N LYS A 87 13.04 -3.77 -3.49
CA LYS A 87 14.45 -3.57 -3.83
C LYS A 87 15.39 -3.79 -2.64
N ALA A 88 14.95 -3.43 -1.44
CA ALA A 88 15.72 -3.61 -0.21
C ALA A 88 15.72 -5.07 0.28
N ARG A 89 14.66 -5.84 -0.01
CA ARG A 89 14.43 -7.19 0.53
C ARG A 89 15.62 -8.16 0.42
N PRO A 90 16.39 -8.21 -0.69
CA PRO A 90 17.55 -9.10 -0.81
C PRO A 90 18.67 -8.81 0.20
N TYR A 91 18.71 -7.61 0.77
CA TYR A 91 19.70 -7.18 1.75
C TYR A 91 19.19 -7.28 3.20
N LEU A 92 17.90 -7.57 3.40
CA LEU A 92 17.29 -7.71 4.72
C LEU A 92 17.41 -9.15 5.23
N THR A 93 17.91 -9.31 6.45
CA THR A 93 17.95 -10.61 7.13
C THR A 93 16.55 -11.03 7.59
N SER A 94 16.22 -12.30 7.43
CA SER A 94 14.99 -12.90 7.99
C SER A 94 15.06 -13.12 9.51
N GLU A 95 16.20 -12.90 10.14
CA GLU A 95 16.36 -12.97 11.61
C GLU A 95 15.76 -11.75 12.33
N CYS A 96 15.44 -10.67 11.60
CA CYS A 96 14.84 -9.47 12.15
C CYS A 96 13.32 -9.51 11.98
N GLU A 97 12.58 -9.64 13.08
CA GLU A 97 11.10 -9.70 13.08
C GLU A 97 10.44 -8.45 12.47
N ASN A 98 11.11 -7.30 12.55
CA ASN A 98 10.61 -6.03 11.99
C ASN A 98 10.46 -6.11 10.46
N VAL A 99 11.25 -6.95 9.78
CA VAL A 99 11.24 -7.08 8.32
C VAL A 99 9.87 -7.54 7.85
N ALA A 100 9.37 -8.67 8.37
CA ALA A 100 8.04 -9.17 8.05
C ALA A 100 6.94 -8.21 8.54
N LEU A 101 7.05 -7.75 9.79
CA LEU A 101 6.03 -6.91 10.44
C LEU A 101 5.75 -5.60 9.67
N VAL A 102 6.79 -4.92 9.19
CA VAL A 102 6.62 -3.66 8.45
C VAL A 102 5.92 -3.88 7.12
N LEU A 103 6.27 -4.95 6.39
CA LEU A 103 5.62 -5.26 5.12
C LEU A 103 4.15 -5.66 5.31
N GLU A 104 3.85 -6.48 6.32
CA GLU A 104 2.48 -6.86 6.66
C GLU A 104 1.62 -5.63 7.02
N ARG A 105 2.14 -4.75 7.88
CA ARG A 105 1.44 -3.51 8.25
C ARG A 105 1.23 -2.57 7.06
N LEU A 106 2.23 -2.43 6.20
CA LEU A 106 2.11 -1.63 4.99
C LEU A 106 1.02 -2.19 4.06
N ALA A 107 0.96 -3.51 3.88
CA ALA A 107 -0.07 -4.16 3.10
C ALA A 107 -1.48 -3.91 3.68
N LEU A 108 -1.63 -4.03 5.00
CA LEU A 108 -2.89 -3.73 5.69
C LEU A 108 -3.30 -2.26 5.56
N SER A 109 -2.37 -1.33 5.71
CA SER A 109 -2.65 0.11 5.51
C SER A 109 -3.07 0.42 4.07
N CYS A 110 -2.54 -0.29 3.07
CA CYS A 110 -3.02 -0.17 1.70
C CYS A 110 -4.47 -0.66 1.57
N VAL A 111 -4.78 -1.84 2.11
CA VAL A 111 -6.14 -2.39 2.05
C VAL A 111 -7.15 -1.49 2.76
N GLU A 112 -6.81 -1.02 3.97
CA GLU A 112 -7.64 -0.09 4.73
C GLU A 112 -7.92 1.18 3.91
N LEU A 113 -6.88 1.76 3.29
CA LEU A 113 -7.06 2.92 2.43
C LEU A 113 -7.98 2.63 1.25
N LEU A 114 -7.76 1.52 0.55
CA LEU A 114 -8.56 1.14 -0.62
C LEU A 114 -10.03 0.90 -0.27
N LEU A 115 -10.31 0.29 0.89
CA LEU A 115 -11.66 0.11 1.41
C LEU A 115 -12.28 1.44 1.86
N CYS A 116 -11.49 2.40 2.32
CA CYS A 116 -11.97 3.70 2.76
C CYS A 116 -12.05 4.75 1.63
N LEU A 117 -11.77 4.39 0.38
CA LEU A 117 -11.85 5.33 -0.73
C LEU A 117 -13.29 5.82 -0.91
N PRO A 118 -13.52 7.15 -0.99
CA PRO A 118 -14.85 7.71 -1.20
C PRO A 118 -15.40 7.41 -2.59
N VAL A 119 -14.51 7.20 -3.56
CA VAL A 119 -14.81 6.83 -4.95
C VAL A 119 -13.80 5.77 -5.38
N GLU A 120 -14.27 4.74 -6.10
CA GLU A 120 -13.38 3.72 -6.66
C GLU A 120 -12.34 4.34 -7.61
N LEU A 121 -11.18 3.69 -7.68
CA LEU A 121 -10.16 4.04 -8.67
C LEU A 121 -10.73 3.86 -10.08
N SER A 122 -10.29 4.70 -11.02
CA SER A 122 -10.58 4.45 -12.44
C SER A 122 -9.94 3.11 -12.88
N ASP A 123 -10.52 2.46 -13.89
CA ASP A 123 -10.01 1.16 -14.40
C ASP A 123 -8.50 1.22 -14.69
N LYS A 124 -8.03 2.31 -15.30
CA LYS A 124 -6.60 2.52 -15.60
C LYS A 124 -5.73 2.56 -14.34
N GLN A 125 -6.18 3.26 -13.28
CA GLN A 125 -5.45 3.34 -12.02
C GLN A 125 -5.45 2.00 -11.30
N TRP A 126 -6.58 1.29 -11.33
CA TRP A 126 -6.70 -0.04 -10.76
C TRP A 126 -5.77 -1.05 -11.45
N GLU A 127 -5.76 -1.09 -12.78
CA GLU A 127 -4.87 -1.95 -13.57
C GLU A 127 -3.39 -1.67 -13.28
N GLN A 128 -3.02 -0.38 -13.15
CA GLN A 128 -1.65 0.02 -12.80
C GLN A 128 -1.26 -0.46 -11.39
N PHE A 129 -2.13 -0.26 -10.42
CA PHE A 129 -1.94 -0.74 -9.06
C PHE A 129 -1.83 -2.27 -9.01
N GLN A 130 -2.74 -2.98 -9.69
CA GLN A 130 -2.74 -4.42 -9.78
C GLN A 130 -1.43 -4.95 -10.35
N ALA A 131 -1.00 -4.46 -11.51
CA ALA A 131 0.24 -4.90 -12.15
C ALA A 131 1.46 -4.71 -11.22
N LEU A 132 1.51 -3.59 -10.51
CA LEU A 132 2.58 -3.29 -9.57
C LEU A 132 2.59 -4.25 -8.38
N VAL A 133 1.44 -4.47 -7.75
CA VAL A 133 1.31 -5.36 -6.59
C VAL A 133 1.64 -6.81 -6.99
N GLN A 134 1.22 -7.29 -8.16
CA GLN A 134 1.56 -8.63 -8.63
C GLN A 134 3.08 -8.79 -8.80
N VAL A 135 3.74 -7.85 -9.49
CA VAL A 135 5.20 -7.89 -9.67
C VAL A 135 5.93 -7.80 -8.34
N ALA A 136 5.45 -6.97 -7.40
CA ALA A 136 6.02 -6.88 -6.06
C ALA A 136 5.86 -8.19 -5.29
N HIS A 137 4.68 -8.82 -5.35
CA HIS A 137 4.41 -10.08 -4.69
C HIS A 137 5.30 -11.21 -5.19
N GLU A 138 5.43 -11.37 -6.51
CA GLU A 138 6.31 -12.36 -7.13
C GLU A 138 7.75 -12.22 -6.64
N LYS A 139 8.31 -11.00 -6.70
CA LYS A 139 9.67 -10.71 -6.25
C LYS A 139 9.89 -10.94 -4.75
N LEU A 140 8.88 -10.66 -3.93
CA LEU A 140 8.95 -10.90 -2.49
C LEU A 140 8.91 -12.40 -2.18
N MET A 141 8.09 -13.17 -2.90
CA MET A 141 8.02 -14.62 -2.76
C MET A 141 9.35 -15.30 -3.14
N GLU A 142 10.07 -14.80 -4.14
CA GLU A 142 11.42 -15.26 -4.47
C GLU A 142 12.42 -15.10 -3.30
N ASN A 143 12.18 -14.12 -2.42
CA ASN A 143 12.98 -13.86 -1.23
C ASN A 143 12.37 -14.46 0.06
N GLY A 144 11.33 -15.29 -0.07
CA GLY A 144 10.66 -15.95 1.05
C GLY A 144 9.73 -15.04 1.88
N SER A 145 9.32 -13.89 1.34
CA SER A 145 8.36 -12.96 1.97
C SER A 145 6.96 -13.15 1.40
N CYS A 146 6.02 -13.58 2.24
CA CYS A 146 4.63 -13.80 1.88
C CYS A 146 3.67 -12.72 2.41
N GLU A 147 4.18 -11.71 3.11
CA GLU A 147 3.36 -10.73 3.84
C GLU A 147 2.50 -9.84 2.91
N LEU A 148 2.88 -9.73 1.64
CA LEU A 148 2.10 -9.01 0.62
C LEU A 148 0.97 -9.85 0.00
N HIS A 149 0.89 -11.16 0.29
CA HIS A 149 -0.01 -12.10 -0.39
C HIS A 149 -1.49 -11.69 -0.31
N PHE A 150 -1.93 -11.18 0.84
CA PHE A 150 -3.31 -10.74 1.00
C PHE A 150 -3.64 -9.53 0.09
N LEU A 151 -2.77 -8.51 0.05
CA LEU A 151 -2.95 -7.38 -0.85
C LEU A 151 -2.92 -7.82 -2.32
N ALA A 152 -2.04 -8.75 -2.67
CA ALA A 152 -1.96 -9.30 -4.02
C ALA A 152 -3.22 -10.06 -4.42
N THR A 153 -3.83 -10.81 -3.49
CA THR A 153 -5.09 -11.52 -3.71
C THR A 153 -6.23 -10.51 -3.94
N LEU A 154 -6.33 -9.48 -3.10
CA LEU A 154 -7.34 -8.44 -3.24
C LEU A 154 -7.19 -7.65 -4.55
N ALA A 155 -5.96 -7.40 -5.00
CA ALA A 155 -5.67 -6.71 -6.25
C ALA A 155 -6.00 -7.54 -7.51
N GLN A 156 -6.25 -8.85 -7.41
CA GLN A 156 -6.68 -9.68 -8.56
C GLN A 156 -8.14 -9.46 -8.97
N GLU A 157 -8.94 -8.89 -8.07
CA GLU A 157 -10.32 -8.53 -8.34
C GLU A 157 -10.40 -7.35 -9.32
N THR A 158 -11.56 -7.14 -9.95
CA THR A 158 -11.77 -6.01 -10.89
C THR A 158 -12.03 -4.65 -10.18
N GLY A 159 -11.73 -4.60 -8.89
CA GLY A 159 -11.99 -3.50 -7.95
C GLY A 159 -12.26 -4.06 -6.55
N VAL A 160 -11.88 -3.33 -5.50
CA VAL A 160 -12.00 -3.82 -4.11
C VAL A 160 -13.44 -4.24 -3.76
N TRP A 161 -14.42 -3.44 -4.18
CA TRP A 161 -15.83 -3.74 -3.92
C TRP A 161 -16.49 -4.64 -4.95
N LYS A 162 -15.76 -5.14 -5.94
CA LYS A 162 -16.25 -6.17 -6.86
C LYS A 162 -15.99 -7.59 -6.32
N ASN A 163 -15.30 -7.70 -5.19
CA ASN A 163 -15.17 -8.95 -4.48
C ASN A 163 -16.55 -9.37 -3.94
N PRO A 164 -17.08 -10.55 -4.34
CA PRO A 164 -18.45 -10.95 -4.01
C PRO A 164 -18.69 -11.09 -2.50
N VAL A 165 -17.68 -11.49 -1.72
CA VAL A 165 -17.79 -11.61 -0.26
C VAL A 165 -17.93 -10.23 0.38
N LEU A 166 -17.14 -9.25 -0.05
CA LEU A 166 -17.27 -7.87 0.42
C LEU A 166 -18.60 -7.24 0.00
N CYS A 167 -19.07 -7.50 -1.24
CA CYS A 167 -20.41 -7.09 -1.66
C CYS A 167 -21.48 -7.63 -0.72
N THR A 168 -21.48 -8.93 -0.43
CA THR A 168 -22.48 -9.55 0.47
C THR A 168 -22.43 -8.97 1.88
N ILE A 169 -21.23 -8.73 2.43
CA ILE A 169 -21.07 -8.12 3.76
C ILE A 169 -21.66 -6.71 3.80
N LEU A 170 -21.37 -5.88 2.79
CA LEU A 170 -21.86 -4.50 2.74
C LEU A 170 -23.36 -4.40 2.45
N SER A 171 -23.88 -5.24 1.55
CA SER A 171 -25.30 -5.25 1.21
C SER A 171 -26.18 -5.72 2.37
N GLN A 172 -25.57 -6.31 3.42
CA GLN A 172 -26.28 -7.02 4.50
C GLN A 172 -27.29 -8.04 3.97
N GLU A 173 -27.04 -8.54 2.77
CA GLU A 173 -27.87 -9.54 2.14
C GLU A 173 -27.70 -10.81 2.98
N PRO A 174 -28.79 -11.49 3.37
CA PRO A 174 -28.66 -12.71 4.15
C PRO A 174 -27.78 -13.67 3.36
N LEU A 175 -26.64 -14.07 3.94
CA LEU A 175 -25.88 -15.21 3.45
C LEU A 175 -26.91 -16.32 3.26
N ASP A 176 -27.12 -16.76 2.02
CA ASP A 176 -28.02 -17.86 1.71
C ASP A 176 -27.53 -19.08 2.51
N LYS A 177 -28.12 -19.26 3.71
CA LYS A 177 -27.93 -20.42 4.57
C LYS A 177 -28.58 -21.68 3.98
N ASP A 178 -29.12 -21.56 2.77
CA ASP A 178 -29.98 -22.53 2.11
C ASP A 178 -29.23 -23.42 1.10
N LYS A 179 -27.95 -23.69 1.35
CA LYS A 179 -27.21 -24.75 0.63
C LYS A 179 -26.83 -25.95 1.51
N ASP A 180 -27.08 -25.88 2.81
CA ASP A 180 -26.85 -27.01 3.72
C ASP A 180 -28.12 -27.86 3.96
N GLU A 181 -29.33 -27.33 3.76
CA GLU A 181 -30.58 -28.08 3.99
C GLU A 181 -31.03 -28.95 2.79
N LYS A 182 -30.46 -28.75 1.59
CA LYS A 182 -30.85 -29.53 0.40
C LYS A 182 -30.19 -30.92 0.30
N MET A 183 -29.31 -31.28 1.24
CA MET A 183 -28.71 -32.63 1.27
C MET A 183 -29.43 -33.61 2.21
N GLU A 184 -30.29 -33.15 3.13
CA GLU A 184 -31.06 -34.05 4.02
C GLU A 184 -32.45 -34.44 3.50
N ALA A 185 -33.03 -33.69 2.55
CA ALA A 185 -34.37 -33.99 2.02
C ALA A 185 -34.43 -35.12 0.96
N GLN A 186 -33.30 -35.76 0.63
CA GLN A 186 -33.27 -36.86 -0.35
C GLN A 186 -33.21 -38.26 0.30
N LYS A 187 -33.41 -38.37 1.63
CA LYS A 187 -33.22 -39.63 2.37
C LYS A 187 -34.44 -40.17 3.12
N ASN A 188 -35.66 -39.74 2.76
CA ASN A 188 -36.90 -40.39 3.22
C ASN A 188 -37.86 -40.66 2.06
#